data_AF-A0A7W9EVV8-F1
#
_entry.id   AF-A0A7W9EVV8-F1
#
_cell.length_a   1.000
_cell.length_b   1.000
_cell.length_c   1.000
_cell.angle_alpha   90.00
_cell.angle_beta   90.00
_cell.angle_gamma   90.00
#
_symmetry.space_group_name_H-M   'P 1'
#
loop_
_entity.id
_entity.type
_entity.pdbx_description
1 polymer ?
#
loop_
_entity_poly.entity_id
_entity_poly.type
_entity_poly.pdbx_seq_one_letter_code
_entity_poly.pdbx_strand_id
1 'polypeptide(L)'
;MRSLWVIVAVFALAGCSPEQPNADQFVKAQASSRLGSTSTWKLDPVLSATVIQRMRDRAYIFCRQNKELNKECEAQQDYSIFEYANAFRVVRLFRSERSPSFPFAMAHQRDLTAFQRVRDYCQATYQDQGSDDARGLGPCMAAGTGADFFGVLPVS
;
A
#
# COMPACT_ATOMS: atom_id res chain seq x y z
N MET A 1 20.64 -10.12 66.71
CA MET A 1 20.75 -10.49 65.29
C MET A 1 20.01 -9.44 64.46
N ARG A 2 20.66 -8.97 63.39
CA ARG A 2 20.29 -7.80 62.58
C ARG A 2 19.08 -8.06 61.67
N SER A 3 18.23 -7.02 61.61
CA SER A 3 17.37 -6.51 60.53
C SER A 3 17.20 -7.31 59.23
N LEU A 4 15.97 -7.34 58.70
CA LEU A 4 15.66 -6.92 57.32
C LEU A 4 14.14 -6.86 57.08
N TRP A 5 13.60 -5.64 57.08
CA TRP A 5 12.29 -5.32 56.52
C TRP A 5 12.47 -5.13 55.01
N VAL A 6 11.83 -5.96 54.20
CA VAL A 6 11.83 -5.80 52.74
C VAL A 6 10.69 -4.87 52.37
N ILE A 7 11.01 -3.64 51.99
CA ILE A 7 10.10 -2.69 51.37
C ILE A 7 10.03 -3.06 49.87
N VAL A 8 8.90 -3.61 49.44
CA VAL A 8 8.64 -3.83 48.01
C VAL A 8 8.21 -2.50 47.40
N ALA A 9 9.14 -1.82 46.73
CA ALA A 9 8.85 -0.67 45.89
C ALA A 9 8.15 -1.15 44.61
N VAL A 10 6.85 -0.91 44.51
CA VAL A 10 6.10 -1.05 43.26
C VAL A 10 6.52 0.07 42.33
N PHE A 11 7.39 -0.24 41.37
CA PHE A 11 7.67 0.64 40.24
C PHE A 11 6.40 0.75 39.39
N ALA A 12 5.71 1.88 39.52
CA ALA A 12 4.71 2.31 38.57
C ALA A 12 5.42 2.57 37.22
N LEU A 13 5.46 1.55 36.37
CA LEU A 13 5.67 1.71 34.94
C LEU A 13 4.45 2.42 34.37
N ALA A 14 4.41 3.74 34.53
CA ALA A 14 3.60 4.60 33.69
C ALA A 14 4.17 4.49 32.28
N GLY A 15 3.76 3.45 31.56
CA GLY A 15 3.99 3.33 30.13
C GLY A 15 3.39 4.55 29.47
N CYS A 16 4.24 5.40 28.90
CA CYS A 16 3.83 6.37 27.91
C CYS A 16 3.19 5.59 26.76
N SER A 17 1.87 5.43 26.78
CA SER A 17 1.13 5.01 25.60
C SER A 17 1.44 6.02 24.51
N PRO A 18 1.92 5.59 23.33
CA PRO A 18 2.03 6.50 22.20
C PRO A 18 0.64 7.09 21.97
N GLU A 19 0.56 8.42 21.99
CA GLU A 19 -0.67 9.15 21.75
C GLU A 19 -1.29 8.63 20.45
N GLN A 20 -2.47 8.02 20.53
CA GLN A 20 -3.13 7.50 19.35
C GLN A 20 -3.40 8.69 18.40
N PRO A 21 -2.96 8.62 17.14
CA PRO A 21 -3.17 9.70 16.20
C PRO A 21 -4.66 9.99 16.08
N ASN A 22 -5.05 11.25 16.20
CA ASN A 22 -6.47 11.61 16.13
C ASN A 22 -7.00 11.52 14.68
N ALA A 23 -8.29 11.25 14.51
CA ALA A 23 -8.89 11.11 13.17
C ALA A 23 -8.69 12.35 12.28
N ASP A 24 -8.68 13.54 12.88
CA ASP A 24 -8.49 14.81 12.17
C ASP A 24 -7.07 14.97 11.58
N GLN A 25 -6.05 14.40 12.24
CA GLN A 25 -4.67 14.39 11.76
C GLN A 25 -4.56 13.54 10.49
N PHE A 26 -5.25 12.39 10.43
CA PHE A 26 -5.29 11.57 9.23
C PHE A 26 -5.95 12.28 8.06
N VAL A 27 -7.12 12.88 8.29
CA VAL A 27 -7.84 13.62 7.25
C VAL A 27 -7.00 14.78 6.71
N LYS A 28 -6.34 15.55 7.58
CA LYS A 28 -5.44 16.63 7.17
C LYS A 28 -4.22 16.13 6.41
N ALA A 29 -3.60 15.03 6.87
CA ALA A 29 -2.45 14.45 6.20
C ALA A 29 -2.80 13.93 4.80
N GLN A 30 -3.93 13.22 4.66
CA GLN A 30 -4.45 12.74 3.38
C GLN A 30 -4.82 13.90 2.44
N ALA A 31 -5.43 14.96 2.96
CA ALA A 31 -5.74 16.16 2.18
C ALA A 31 -4.49 16.89 1.68
N SER A 32 -3.38 16.80 2.43
CA SER A 32 -2.08 17.38 2.05
C SER A 32 -1.25 16.50 1.10
N SER A 33 -1.72 15.30 0.79
CA SER A 33 -1.03 14.39 -0.14
C SER A 33 -0.92 14.99 -1.54
N ARG A 34 0.18 14.70 -2.23
CA ARG A 34 0.37 15.03 -3.65
C ARG A 34 -0.68 14.39 -4.56
N LEU A 35 -1.22 13.23 -4.16
CA LEU A 35 -2.28 12.52 -4.88
C LEU A 35 -3.69 13.01 -4.49
N GLY A 36 -3.81 13.86 -3.48
CA GLY A 36 -5.09 14.40 -3.00
C GLY A 36 -5.98 13.36 -2.31
N SER A 37 -7.27 13.66 -2.19
CA SER A 37 -8.29 12.76 -1.64
C SER A 37 -8.50 11.54 -2.54
N THR A 38 -8.76 10.36 -1.99
CA THR A 38 -9.06 9.16 -2.81
C THR A 38 -10.32 9.33 -3.66
N SER A 39 -11.25 10.20 -3.25
CA SER A 39 -12.45 10.53 -4.02
C SER A 39 -12.15 11.21 -5.36
N THR A 40 -10.96 11.77 -5.56
CA THR A 40 -10.55 12.38 -6.83
C THR A 40 -9.75 11.41 -7.70
N TRP A 41 -9.43 10.21 -7.19
CA TRP A 41 -8.66 9.22 -7.93
C TRP A 41 -9.54 8.58 -9.00
N LYS A 42 -9.02 8.48 -10.22
CA LYS A 42 -9.70 7.80 -11.33
C LYS A 42 -9.52 6.29 -11.21
N LEU A 43 -10.33 5.67 -10.36
CA LEU A 43 -10.30 4.23 -10.12
C LEU A 43 -10.94 3.46 -11.28
N ASP A 44 -10.45 2.24 -11.53
CA ASP A 44 -11.13 1.31 -12.42
C ASP A 44 -12.49 0.90 -11.82
N PRO A 45 -13.58 0.72 -12.61
CA PRO A 45 -14.91 0.40 -12.08
C PRO A 45 -14.99 -0.84 -11.19
N VAL A 46 -14.05 -1.78 -11.32
CA VAL A 46 -13.99 -2.97 -10.46
C VAL A 46 -13.46 -2.69 -9.05
N LEU A 47 -12.91 -1.49 -8.81
CA LEU A 47 -12.42 -1.04 -7.52
C LEU A 47 -13.40 -0.10 -6.84
N SER A 48 -13.76 -0.41 -5.61
CA SER A 48 -14.54 0.49 -4.76
C SER A 48 -13.65 1.55 -4.13
N ALA A 49 -14.06 2.82 -4.22
CA ALA A 49 -13.41 3.94 -3.52
C ALA A 49 -13.31 3.69 -2.01
N THR A 50 -14.32 3.04 -1.41
CA THR A 50 -14.32 2.67 0.01
C THR A 50 -13.24 1.65 0.35
N VAL A 51 -12.96 0.69 -0.55
CA VAL A 51 -11.89 -0.29 -0.35
C VAL A 51 -10.53 0.39 -0.39
N ILE A 52 -10.31 1.26 -1.39
CA ILE A 52 -9.06 2.02 -1.54
C ILE A 52 -8.85 2.97 -0.34
N GLN A 53 -9.89 3.67 0.10
CA GLN A 53 -9.81 4.53 1.28
C GLN A 53 -9.45 3.72 2.54
N ARG A 54 -10.05 2.54 2.74
CA ARG A 54 -9.72 1.68 3.88
C ARG A 54 -8.25 1.24 3.87
N MET A 55 -7.71 0.89 2.70
CA MET A 55 -6.29 0.55 2.56
C MET A 55 -5.41 1.76 2.95
N ARG A 56 -5.78 2.95 2.48
CA ARG A 56 -5.06 4.19 2.79
C ARG A 56 -5.10 4.55 4.26
N ASP A 57 -6.23 4.41 4.91
CA ASP A 57 -6.38 4.68 6.35
C ASP A 57 -5.47 3.77 7.18
N ARG A 58 -5.46 2.46 6.87
CA ARG A 58 -4.55 1.49 7.52
C ARG A 58 -3.08 1.83 7.30
N ALA A 59 -2.73 2.21 6.08
CA ALA A 59 -1.38 2.62 5.71
C ALA A 59 -0.89 3.87 6.47
N TYR A 60 -1.78 4.83 6.66
CA TYR A 60 -1.49 6.01 7.47
C TYR A 60 -1.34 5.66 8.95
N ILE A 61 -2.23 4.80 9.49
CA ILE A 61 -2.11 4.30 10.87
C ILE A 61 -0.74 3.64 11.09
N PHE A 62 -0.31 2.78 10.17
CA PHE A 62 1.02 2.16 10.21
C PHE A 62 2.15 3.19 10.26
N CYS A 63 2.15 4.17 9.37
CA CYS A 63 3.18 5.21 9.34
C CYS A 63 3.20 6.03 10.64
N ARG A 64 2.05 6.23 11.28
CA ARG A 64 1.95 7.01 12.52
C ARG A 64 2.32 6.19 13.78
N GLN A 65 2.07 4.89 13.79
CA GLN A 65 2.40 3.99 14.90
C GLN A 65 3.91 3.68 14.96
N ASN A 66 4.58 3.66 13.80
CA ASN A 66 6.02 3.57 13.74
C ASN A 66 6.60 4.96 14.05
N LYS A 67 7.15 5.13 15.26
CA LYS A 67 7.47 6.38 15.99
C LYS A 67 8.21 7.50 15.22
N GLU A 68 8.71 7.25 14.02
CA GLU A 68 9.18 8.31 13.14
C GLU A 68 8.06 8.70 12.18
N LEU A 69 7.39 9.82 12.49
CA LEU A 69 6.44 10.50 11.60
C LEU A 69 7.17 11.02 10.36
N ASN A 70 7.58 10.12 9.48
CA ASN A 70 8.22 10.45 8.24
C ASN A 70 7.12 10.69 7.20
N LYS A 71 7.00 11.93 6.73
CA LYS A 71 6.09 12.27 5.60
C LYS A 71 6.38 11.44 4.35
N GLU A 72 7.60 10.93 4.23
CA GLU A 72 8.00 9.99 3.19
C GLU A 72 7.25 8.66 3.29
N CYS A 73 6.94 8.17 4.51
CA CYS A 73 6.16 6.94 4.68
C CYS A 73 4.77 7.12 4.07
N GLU A 74 4.01 8.13 4.47
CA GLU A 74 2.66 8.38 3.96
C GLU A 74 2.65 8.59 2.44
N ALA A 75 3.64 9.30 1.90
CA ALA A 75 3.80 9.46 0.45
C ALA A 75 4.04 8.12 -0.26
N GLN A 76 4.95 7.29 0.25
CA GLN A 76 5.23 5.96 -0.30
C GLN A 76 4.01 5.03 -0.22
N GLN A 77 3.22 5.12 0.85
CA GLN A 77 1.94 4.39 0.98
C GLN A 77 0.97 4.82 -0.10
N ASP A 78 0.76 6.13 -0.26
CA ASP A 78 -0.15 6.69 -1.27
C ASP A 78 0.25 6.27 -2.69
N TYR A 79 1.53 6.39 -3.05
CA TYR A 79 2.02 5.94 -4.35
C TYR A 79 1.79 4.45 -4.57
N SER A 80 2.03 3.62 -3.56
CA SER A 80 1.88 2.17 -3.71
C SER A 80 0.42 1.74 -3.89
N ILE A 81 -0.51 2.38 -3.16
CA ILE A 81 -1.95 2.15 -3.32
C ILE A 81 -2.43 2.68 -4.68
N PHE A 82 -1.91 3.83 -5.12
CA PHE A 82 -2.20 4.38 -6.44
C PHE A 82 -1.75 3.45 -7.56
N GLU A 83 -0.53 2.90 -7.50
CA GLU A 83 -0.02 1.94 -8.48
C GLU A 83 -0.85 0.66 -8.50
N TYR A 84 -1.21 0.13 -7.32
CA TYR A 84 -2.14 -1.00 -7.22
C TYR A 84 -3.46 -0.72 -7.94
N ALA A 85 -4.06 0.46 -7.73
CA ALA A 85 -5.30 0.84 -8.40
C ALA A 85 -5.11 1.05 -9.92
N ASN A 86 -3.99 1.66 -10.32
CA ASN A 86 -3.65 1.95 -11.70
C ASN A 86 -3.42 0.67 -12.53
N ALA A 87 -2.92 -0.41 -11.91
CA ALA A 87 -2.72 -1.71 -12.54
C ALA A 87 -3.98 -2.26 -13.23
N PHE A 88 -5.16 -2.08 -12.63
CA PHE A 88 -6.44 -2.49 -13.22
C PHE A 88 -6.75 -1.73 -14.50
N ARG A 89 -6.53 -0.41 -14.47
CA ARG A 89 -6.73 0.47 -15.63
C ARG A 89 -5.78 0.08 -16.76
N VAL A 90 -4.50 -0.16 -16.45
CA VAL A 90 -3.47 -0.57 -17.41
C VAL A 90 -3.84 -1.89 -18.09
N VAL A 91 -4.25 -2.91 -17.32
CA VAL A 91 -4.65 -4.20 -17.90
C VAL A 91 -5.89 -4.08 -18.78
N ARG A 92 -6.87 -3.25 -18.39
CA ARG A 92 -8.04 -2.97 -19.23
C ARG A 92 -7.64 -2.32 -20.56
N LEU A 93 -6.68 -1.38 -20.54
CA LEU A 93 -6.14 -0.77 -21.76
C LEU A 93 -5.49 -1.82 -22.66
N PHE A 94 -4.59 -2.65 -22.10
CA PHE A 94 -3.95 -3.73 -22.86
C PHE A 94 -4.96 -4.68 -23.50
N ARG A 95 -6.06 -5.02 -22.82
CA ARG A 95 -7.10 -5.88 -23.41
C ARG A 95 -7.90 -5.21 -24.52
N SER A 96 -7.94 -3.89 -24.56
CA SER A 96 -8.66 -3.11 -25.57
C SER A 96 -7.83 -2.74 -26.81
N GLU A 97 -6.50 -2.80 -26.72
CA GLU A 97 -5.61 -2.45 -27.82
C GLU A 97 -5.53 -3.54 -28.91
N ARG A 98 -5.76 -3.14 -30.17
CA ARG A 98 -5.80 -4.05 -31.33
C ARG A 98 -4.43 -4.52 -31.85
N SER A 99 -3.33 -3.93 -31.39
CA SER A 99 -1.98 -4.31 -31.82
C SER A 99 -0.98 -4.02 -30.69
N PRO A 100 -0.60 -5.02 -29.88
CA PRO A 100 0.31 -4.81 -28.76
C PRO A 100 1.74 -4.69 -29.28
N SER A 101 2.28 -3.46 -29.33
CA SER A 101 3.73 -3.25 -29.47
C SER A 101 4.47 -3.52 -28.15
N PHE A 102 3.75 -3.70 -27.04
CA PHE A 102 4.29 -3.96 -25.72
C PHE A 102 4.26 -5.46 -25.38
N PRO A 103 5.42 -6.13 -25.16
CA PRO A 103 5.48 -7.57 -24.88
C PRO A 103 4.62 -8.01 -23.68
N PHE A 104 4.50 -7.17 -22.65
CA PHE A 104 3.67 -7.46 -21.47
C PHE A 104 2.17 -7.39 -21.76
N ALA A 105 1.73 -6.53 -22.70
CA ALA A 105 0.34 -6.49 -23.14
C ALA A 105 -0.06 -7.81 -23.81
N MET A 106 0.84 -8.43 -24.58
CA MET A 106 0.58 -9.74 -25.20
C MET A 106 0.31 -10.85 -24.18
N ALA A 107 1.04 -10.89 -23.07
CA ALA A 107 0.84 -11.91 -22.04
C ALA A 107 -0.57 -11.82 -21.41
N HIS A 108 -0.99 -10.60 -21.06
CA HIS A 108 -2.32 -10.34 -20.48
C HIS A 108 -3.48 -10.45 -21.47
N GLN A 109 -3.22 -10.39 -22.78
CA GLN A 109 -4.19 -10.67 -23.83
C GLN A 109 -4.34 -12.17 -24.12
N ARG A 110 -3.23 -12.92 -24.12
CA ARG A 110 -3.22 -14.37 -24.40
C ARG A 110 -3.78 -15.19 -23.23
N ASP A 111 -3.55 -14.74 -22.00
CA ASP A 111 -4.13 -15.35 -20.80
C ASP A 111 -4.92 -14.30 -20.00
N LEU A 112 -6.24 -14.32 -20.17
CA LEU A 112 -7.16 -13.40 -19.50
C LEU A 112 -7.24 -13.61 -17.98
N THR A 113 -6.65 -14.68 -17.44
CA THR A 113 -6.61 -14.96 -16.01
C THR A 113 -5.27 -14.59 -15.37
N ALA A 114 -4.24 -14.26 -16.16
CA ALA A 114 -2.91 -13.93 -15.67
C ALA A 114 -2.92 -12.74 -14.68
N PHE A 115 -3.59 -11.64 -15.04
CA PHE A 115 -3.74 -10.49 -14.15
C PHE A 115 -4.38 -10.85 -12.81
N GLN A 116 -5.41 -11.69 -12.83
CA GLN A 116 -6.12 -12.10 -11.62
C GLN A 116 -5.20 -12.91 -10.70
N ARG A 117 -4.42 -13.86 -11.24
CA ARG A 117 -3.44 -14.63 -10.46
C ARG A 117 -2.33 -13.75 -9.86
N VAL A 118 -1.81 -12.80 -10.64
CA VAL A 118 -0.82 -11.81 -10.16
C VAL A 118 -1.40 -11.01 -9.01
N ARG A 119 -2.63 -10.51 -9.16
CA ARG A 119 -3.32 -9.76 -8.12
C ARG A 119 -3.44 -10.56 -6.84
N ASP A 120 -3.90 -11.81 -6.95
CA ASP A 120 -4.13 -12.66 -5.78
C ASP A 120 -2.81 -12.98 -5.06
N TYR A 121 -1.72 -13.22 -5.81
CA TYR A 121 -0.38 -13.38 -5.24
C TYR A 121 0.11 -12.11 -4.51
N CYS A 122 0.00 -10.94 -5.14
CA CYS A 122 0.44 -9.68 -4.53
C CYS A 122 -0.41 -9.34 -3.30
N GLN A 123 -1.72 -9.60 -3.34
CA GLN A 123 -2.60 -9.39 -2.19
C GLN A 123 -2.29 -10.36 -1.04
N ALA A 124 -2.04 -11.63 -1.33
CA ALA A 124 -1.64 -12.61 -0.30
C ALA A 124 -0.33 -12.17 0.38
N THR A 125 0.67 -11.78 -0.40
CA THR A 125 1.96 -11.29 0.13
C THR A 125 1.77 -10.05 1.01
N TYR A 126 0.94 -9.09 0.57
CA TYR A 126 0.60 -7.91 1.34
C TYR A 126 -0.15 -8.24 2.64
N GLN A 127 -1.01 -9.26 2.63
CA GLN A 127 -1.72 -9.72 3.83
C GLN A 127 -0.76 -10.37 4.83
N ASP A 128 0.13 -11.24 4.35
CA ASP A 128 1.10 -11.99 5.17
C ASP A 128 2.13 -11.07 5.84
N GLN A 129 2.52 -9.98 5.19
CA GLN A 129 3.51 -9.02 5.71
C GLN A 129 2.92 -8.00 6.69
N GLY A 130 1.63 -8.11 7.03
CA GLY A 130 0.89 -7.09 7.75
C GLY A 130 0.33 -6.07 6.77
N SER A 131 -0.96 -6.23 6.46
CA SER A 131 -1.70 -5.39 5.49
C SER A 131 -1.91 -3.93 5.95
N ASP A 132 -1.07 -3.43 6.84
CA ASP A 132 -0.98 -2.03 7.20
C ASP A 132 0.20 -1.34 6.48
N ASP A 133 1.14 -2.07 5.86
CA ASP A 133 2.19 -1.49 4.99
C ASP A 133 1.94 -1.83 3.51
N ALA A 134 1.43 -0.87 2.74
CA ALA A 134 1.14 -1.05 1.31
C ALA A 134 2.36 -0.92 0.40
N ARG A 135 3.56 -0.58 0.92
CA ARG A 135 4.76 -0.30 0.10
C ARG A 135 5.24 -1.50 -0.72
N GLY A 136 4.91 -2.72 -0.33
CA GLY A 136 5.17 -3.92 -1.13
C GLY A 136 4.12 -4.16 -2.23
N LEU A 137 2.88 -3.68 -2.04
CA LEU A 137 1.76 -3.99 -2.93
C LEU A 137 1.87 -3.29 -4.28
N GLY A 138 2.20 -2.00 -4.28
CA GLY A 138 2.32 -1.19 -5.50
C GLY A 138 3.38 -1.75 -6.47
N PRO A 139 4.65 -1.92 -6.04
CA PRO A 139 5.70 -2.49 -6.86
C PRO A 139 5.38 -3.90 -7.38
N CYS A 140 4.80 -4.77 -6.56
CA CYS A 140 4.38 -6.11 -6.98
C CYS A 140 3.40 -6.04 -8.16
N MET A 141 2.44 -5.13 -8.07
CA MET A 141 1.38 -4.95 -9.07
C MET A 141 1.88 -4.27 -10.33
N ALA A 142 2.77 -3.28 -10.21
CA ALA A 142 3.43 -2.65 -11.34
C ALA A 142 4.28 -3.67 -12.13
N ALA A 143 5.10 -4.47 -11.44
CA ALA A 143 5.90 -5.53 -12.07
C ALA A 143 4.99 -6.58 -12.75
N GLY A 144 3.97 -7.06 -12.06
CA GLY A 144 3.07 -8.09 -12.59
C GLY A 144 2.16 -7.61 -13.72
N THR A 145 1.93 -6.30 -13.85
CA THR A 145 1.23 -5.71 -15.01
C THR A 145 2.18 -5.26 -16.11
N GLY A 146 3.50 -5.38 -15.94
CA GLY A 146 4.47 -4.92 -16.93
C GLY A 146 4.54 -3.39 -17.04
N ALA A 147 4.12 -2.68 -15.99
CA ALA A 147 4.34 -1.25 -15.82
C ALA A 147 5.77 -0.94 -15.34
N ASP A 148 6.68 -1.91 -15.41
CA ASP A 148 8.02 -1.77 -14.88
C ASP A 148 8.81 -0.71 -15.67
N PHE A 149 9.42 0.21 -14.91
CA PHE A 149 10.41 1.18 -15.37
C PHE A 149 11.68 0.49 -15.93
N PHE A 150 11.80 -0.82 -15.76
CA PHE A 150 12.88 -1.67 -16.25
C PHE A 150 12.35 -2.77 -17.16
N GLY A 151 11.78 -2.39 -18.31
CA GLY A 151 11.79 -3.29 -19.45
C GLY A 151 13.24 -3.66 -19.76
N VAL A 152 13.77 -4.73 -19.15
CA VAL A 152 14.98 -5.40 -19.61
C VAL A 152 14.59 -6.02 -20.95
N LEU A 153 14.74 -5.21 -21.99
CA LEU A 153 14.76 -5.65 -23.37
C LEU A 153 15.98 -6.56 -23.52
N PRO A 154 15.84 -7.83 -23.92
CA PRO A 154 17.00 -8.56 -24.42
C PRO A 154 17.51 -7.78 -25.64
N VAL A 155 18.72 -7.24 -25.53
CA VAL A 155 19.49 -6.77 -26.69
C VAL A 155 19.78 -7.99 -27.57
N SER A 156 19.15 -8.00 -28.73
CA SER A 156 19.59 -8.77 -29.89
C SER A 156 20.52 -7.90 -30.74
#